data_AF-A0A2T1E1Q5-F1
#
_entry.id   AF-A0A2T1E1Q5-F1
#
_cell.length_a   1.000
_cell.length_b   1.000
_cell.length_c   1.000
_cell.angle_alpha   90.00
_cell.angle_beta   90.00
_cell.angle_gamma   90.00
#
_symmetry.space_group_name_H-M   'P 1'
#
loop_
_entity.id
_entity.type
_entity.pdbx_description
1 polymer ?
#
loop_
_entity_poly.entity_id
_entity_poly.type
_entity_poly.pdbx_seq_one_letter_code
_entity_poly.pdbx_strand_id
1 'polypeptide(L)' 'MDVTNSSFLPDVPTKRERITFVCDLELRDFLEKQAGAEKRSLSNFIEKMLEDMAKQNGYNPPEQN' A
#
# COMPACT_ATOMS: atom_id res chain seq x y z
N MET A 1 -11.52 36.60 12.14
CA MET A 1 -10.83 35.68 11.24
C MET A 1 -9.87 34.90 12.10
N ASP A 2 -10.00 33.57 12.17
CA ASP A 2 -8.93 32.57 12.43
C ASP A 2 -9.61 31.18 12.47
N VAL A 3 -9.61 30.41 11.37
CA VAL A 3 -8.82 29.17 11.11
C VAL A 3 -8.62 28.31 12.38
N THR A 4 -9.00 27.03 12.49
CA THR A 4 -9.12 25.92 11.55
C THR A 4 -10.18 24.95 12.07
N ASN A 5 -11.22 24.70 11.28
CA ASN A 5 -12.13 23.58 11.50
C ASN A 5 -11.39 22.31 11.06
N SER A 6 -10.53 21.77 11.95
CA SER A 6 -9.82 20.52 11.70
C SER A 6 -10.84 19.40 11.70
N SER A 7 -11.29 19.03 10.50
CA SER A 7 -12.09 17.85 10.23
C SER A 7 -11.37 16.63 10.80
N PHE A 8 -11.76 16.23 12.01
CA PHE A 8 -11.55 14.87 12.51
C PHE A 8 -12.43 13.97 11.65
N LEU A 9 -11.92 13.57 10.49
CA LEU A 9 -12.46 12.43 9.79
C LEU A 9 -12.28 11.24 10.73
N PRO A 10 -13.35 10.50 11.08
CA PRO A 10 -13.23 9.32 11.91
C PRO A 10 -12.26 8.37 11.21
N ASP A 11 -11.27 7.90 11.97
CA ASP A 11 -10.33 6.85 11.57
C ASP A 11 -11.17 5.63 11.19
N VAL A 12 -11.51 5.52 9.91
CA VAL A 12 -12.25 4.37 9.39
C VAL A 12 -11.31 3.20 9.63
N PRO A 13 -11.67 2.22 10.47
CA PRO A 13 -10.79 1.10 10.74
C PRO A 13 -10.73 0.30 9.45
N THR A 14 -9.72 0.61 8.64
CA THR A 14 -9.34 -0.22 7.51
C THR A 14 -8.91 -1.53 8.16
N LYS A 15 -9.75 -2.57 8.03
CA LYS A 15 -9.50 -3.95 8.48
C LYS A 15 -8.33 -4.57 7.68
N ARG A 16 -7.24 -3.84 7.52
CA ARG A 16 -6.03 -4.27 6.82
C ARG A 16 -5.02 -4.60 7.90
N GLU A 17 -4.53 -5.84 7.86
CA GLU A 17 -3.43 -6.25 8.71
C GLU A 17 -2.18 -5.44 8.33
N ARG A 18 -1.46 -4.96 9.35
CA ARG A 18 -0.19 -4.26 9.15
C ARG A 18 0.92 -5.29 9.09
N ILE A 19 1.68 -5.28 8.01
CA ILE A 19 2.83 -6.16 7.82
C ILE A 19 4.09 -5.29 7.83
N THR A 20 5.10 -5.70 8.59
CA THR A 20 6.44 -5.12 8.53
C THR A 20 7.28 -5.92 7.56
N PHE A 21 7.81 -5.25 6.53
CA PHE A 21 8.69 -5.85 5.54
C PHE A 21 10.13 -5.39 5.77
N VAL A 22 11.04 -6.35 5.96
CA VAL A 22 12.47 -6.10 6.11
C VAL A 22 13.16 -6.48 4.80
N CYS A 23 13.93 -5.55 4.25
CA CYS A 23 14.68 -5.75 3.01
C CYS A 23 15.98 -4.94 3.05
N ASP A 24 16.86 -5.23 2.10
CA ASP A 24 18.10 -4.49 1.91
C ASP A 24 17.82 -3.02 1.55
N LEU A 25 18.73 -2.13 1.97
CA LEU A 25 18.60 -0.69 1.72
C LEU A 25 18.51 -0.37 0.23
N GLU A 26 19.31 -1.04 -0.60
CA GLU A 26 19.31 -0.84 -2.06
C GLU A 26 17.98 -1.27 -2.69
N LEU A 27 17.40 -2.37 -2.20
CA LEU A 27 16.09 -2.83 -2.65
C LEU A 27 14.99 -1.87 -2.24
N ARG A 28 15.02 -1.35 -1.01
CA ARG A 28 14.08 -0.32 -0.56
C ARG A 28 14.13 0.92 -1.45
N ASP A 29 15.31 1.45 -1.72
CA ASP A 29 15.49 2.64 -2.56
C ASP A 29 14.97 2.41 -3.98
N PHE A 30 15.21 1.22 -4.53
CA PHE A 30 14.67 0.83 -5.83
C PHE A 30 13.13 0.82 -5.82
N LEU A 31 12.51 0.18 -4.82
CA LEU A 31 11.06 0.09 -4.70
C LEU A 31 10.41 1.47 -4.47
N GLU A 32 11.04 2.35 -3.67
CA GLU A 32 10.57 3.72 -3.46
C GLU A 32 10.62 4.54 -4.76
N LYS A 33 11.70 4.43 -5.55
CA LYS A 33 11.81 5.08 -6.87
C LYS A 33 10.72 4.61 -7.82
N GLN A 34 10.47 3.30 -7.88
CA GLN A 34 9.47 2.71 -8.75
C GLN A 34 8.06 3.13 -8.35
N ALA A 35 7.75 3.11 -7.04
CA ALA A 35 6.48 3.60 -6.51
C ALA A 35 6.27 5.09 -6.83
N GLY A 36 7.33 5.90 -6.72
CA GLY A 36 7.32 7.32 -7.09
C GLY A 36 7.03 7.56 -8.57
N ALA A 37 7.61 6.74 -9.46
CA ALA A 37 7.34 6.81 -10.90
C ALA A 37 5.85 6.51 -11.23
N GLU A 38 5.22 5.61 -10.49
CA GLU A 38 3.79 5.29 -10.63
C GLU A 38 2.84 6.24 -9.89
N LYS A 39 3.38 7.25 -9.18
CA LYS A 39 2.61 8.16 -8.29
C LYS A 39 1.78 7.42 -7.25
N ARG A 40 2.33 6.32 -6.70
CA ARG A 40 1.69 5.48 -5.66
C ARG A 40 2.52 5.51 -4.38
N SER A 41 1.87 5.23 -3.25
CA SER A 41 2.60 4.94 -2.03
C SER A 41 3.35 3.61 -2.18
N LEU A 42 4.49 3.48 -1.48
CA LEU A 42 5.27 2.23 -1.47
C LEU A 42 4.40 1.03 -1.09
N SER A 43 3.57 1.15 -0.05
CA SER A 43 2.67 0.07 0.39
C SER A 43 1.69 -0.36 -0.71
N ASN A 44 1.04 0.59 -1.40
CA ASN A 44 0.08 0.26 -2.47
C ASN A 44 0.79 -0.32 -3.70
N PHE A 45 2.00 0.15 -3.99
CA PHE A 45 2.83 -0.39 -5.06
C PHE A 45 3.18 -1.86 -4.79
N ILE A 46 3.67 -2.16 -3.58
CA ILE A 46 4.02 -3.53 -3.18
C ILE A 46 2.77 -4.42 -3.13
N GLU A 47 1.66 -3.94 -2.57
CA GLU A 47 0.39 -4.68 -2.53
C GLU A 47 -0.06 -5.08 -3.94
N LYS A 48 -0.06 -4.13 -4.90
CA LYS A 48 -0.41 -4.42 -6.30
C LYS A 48 0.59 -5.35 -6.98
N MET A 49 1.89 -5.13 -6.79
CA MET A 49 2.93 -5.99 -7.37
C MET A 49 2.79 -7.44 -6.89
N LEU A 50 2.49 -7.64 -5.60
CA LEU A 50 2.21 -8.95 -5.04
C LEU A 50 0.89 -9.53 -5.55
N GLU A 51 -0.16 -8.71 -5.69
CA GLU A 51 -1.43 -9.15 -6.25
C GLU A 51 -1.29 -9.64 -7.71
N ASP A 52 -0.56 -8.89 -8.54
CA ASP A 52 -0.29 -9.24 -9.93
C ASP A 52 0.55 -10.52 -10.02
N MET A 53 1.59 -10.67 -9.19
CA MET A 53 2.39 -11.89 -9.10
C MET A 53 1.57 -13.08 -8.61
N ALA A 54 0.72 -12.88 -7.62
CA ALA A 54 -0.13 -13.92 -7.06
C ALA A 54 -1.13 -14.41 -8.12
N LYS A 55 -1.78 -13.50 -8.86
CA LYS A 55 -2.67 -13.84 -9.98
C LYS A 55 -1.96 -14.65 -11.07
N GLN A 56 -0.72 -14.29 -11.42
CA GLN A 56 0.10 -15.05 -12.37
C GLN A 56 0.39 -16.48 -11.88
N ASN A 57 0.52 -16.66 -10.57
CA ASN A 57 0.76 -17.96 -9.93
C ASN A 57 -0.53 -18.72 -9.59
N GLY A 58 -1.70 -18.25 -10.04
CA GLY A 58 -2.99 -18.91 -9.82
C GLY A 58 -3.65 -18.62 -8.48
N TYR A 59 -3.18 -17.63 -7.73
CA TYR A 59 -3.89 -17.12 -6.56
C TYR A 59 -5.10 -16.31 -7.01
N ASN A 60 -6.28 -16.90 -6.87
CA ASN A 60 -7.54 -16.17 -6.90
C ASN A 60 -7.93 -15.84 -5.46
N PRO A 61 -7.91 -14.55 -5.05
CA PRO A 61 -8.48 -14.19 -3.76
C PRO A 61 -9.95 -14.62 -3.74
N PRO A 62 -10.45 -15.19 -2.63
CA PRO A 62 -11.87 -15.49 -2.52
C PRO A 62 -12.65 -14.18 -2.69
N GLU A 63 -13.62 -14.16 -3.61
CA GLU A 63 -14.54 -13.03 -3.73
C GLU A 63 -15.14 -12.76 -2.35
N GLN A 64 -14.79 -11.62 -1.77
CA GLN A 64 -15.48 -11.11 -0.59
C GLN A 64 -16.89 -10.70 -1.04
N ASN A 65 -17.85 -11.63 -0.89
CA ASN A 65 -19.28 -11.35 -0.91
C ASN A 65 -19.66 -10.43 0.25
#